data_AF-A0A7V5QAA0-F1
#
_entry.id   AF-A0A7V5QAA0-F1
#
_cell.length_a   1.000
_cell.length_b   1.000
_cell.length_c   1.000
_cell.angle_alpha   90.00
_cell.angle_beta   90.00
_cell.angle_gamma   90.00
#
_symmetry.space_group_name_H-M   'P 1'
#
loop_
_entity.id
_entity.type
_entity.pdbx_description
1 polymer ?
#
loop_
_entity_poly.entity_id
_entity_poly.type
_entity_poly.pdbx_seq_one_letter_code
_entity_poly.pdbx_strand_id
1 'polypeptide(L)'
;MSKNRPSLVELEPGANFIPRHIGPRESEIDEMLGTLGAPSLDDLIDRIVPQKIRVKEPIATPPAKSEREALSYLRKMADRNEVFTCMIGTGYYGTVTPKVILRKVL
;
A
#
# COMPACT_ATOMS: atom_id res chain seq x y z
N MET A 1 5.48 -3.79 -40.72
CA MET A 1 4.68 -4.13 -39.52
C MET A 1 5.52 -3.84 -38.28
N SER A 2 5.46 -2.62 -37.77
CA SER A 2 6.16 -2.24 -36.54
C SER A 2 5.43 -2.91 -35.37
N LYS A 3 6.04 -3.93 -34.78
CA LYS A 3 5.55 -4.52 -33.53
C LYS A 3 5.75 -3.47 -32.44
N ASN A 4 4.65 -2.90 -31.96
CA ASN A 4 4.62 -2.03 -30.80
C ASN A 4 5.19 -2.83 -29.62
N ARG A 5 6.48 -2.65 -29.32
CA ARG A 5 7.14 -3.35 -28.21
C ARG A 5 6.81 -2.56 -26.95
N PRO A 6 6.15 -3.19 -25.95
CA PRO A 6 5.86 -2.51 -24.70
C PRO A 6 7.16 -2.02 -24.06
N SER A 7 7.12 -0.82 -23.47
CA SER A 7 8.27 -0.24 -22.81
C SER A 7 8.64 -1.04 -21.56
N LEU A 8 9.90 -0.96 -21.10
CA LEU A 8 10.32 -1.65 -19.87
C LEU A 8 9.45 -1.26 -18.68
N VAL A 9 9.03 0.01 -18.61
CA VAL A 9 8.14 0.55 -17.57
C VAL A 9 6.74 -0.08 -17.63
N GLU A 10 6.23 -0.39 -18.82
CA GLU A 10 4.96 -1.11 -19.00
C GLU A 10 5.06 -2.61 -18.64
N LEU A 11 6.27 -3.16 -18.71
CA LEU A 11 6.55 -4.57 -18.37
C LEU A 11 6.92 -4.77 -16.90
N GLU A 12 7.35 -3.72 -16.21
CA GLU A 12 7.62 -3.76 -14.78
C GLU A 12 6.29 -3.93 -14.04
N PRO A 13 6.14 -4.95 -13.19
CA PRO A 13 5.02 -5.01 -12.27
C PRO A 13 5.18 -3.85 -11.28
N GLY A 14 4.60 -2.70 -11.63
CA GLY A 14 4.59 -1.49 -10.79
C GLY A 14 3.81 -1.70 -9.49
N ALA A 15 3.14 -0.68 -9.00
CA ALA A 15 2.39 -0.70 -7.74
C ALA A 15 1.11 -1.58 -7.82
N ASN A 16 1.26 -2.88 -8.06
CA ASN A 16 0.21 -3.90 -8.12
C ASN A 16 -0.64 -3.99 -6.85
N PHE A 17 -0.22 -3.33 -5.78
CA PHE A 17 -0.95 -3.12 -4.54
C PHE A 17 -2.17 -2.20 -4.71
N ILE A 18 -2.05 -1.08 -5.42
CA ILE A 18 -3.11 -0.05 -5.52
C ILE A 18 -4.45 -0.65 -5.99
N PRO A 19 -4.52 -1.39 -7.12
CA PRO A 19 -5.78 -1.97 -7.59
C PRO A 19 -6.30 -3.16 -6.75
N ARG A 20 -5.50 -3.69 -5.81
CA ARG A 20 -5.94 -4.69 -4.81
C ARG A 20 -6.41 -4.05 -3.51
N HIS A 21 -5.88 -2.86 -3.20
CA HIS A 21 -6.19 -2.11 -1.98
C HIS A 21 -7.41 -1.20 -2.16
N ILE A 22 -7.49 -0.50 -3.29
CA ILE A 22 -8.63 0.34 -3.65
C ILE A 22 -9.67 -0.56 -4.33
N GLY A 23 -10.82 -0.71 -3.66
CA GLY A 23 -11.92 -1.56 -4.10
C GLY A 23 -12.61 -1.06 -5.37
N PRO A 24 -13.13 0.19 -5.38
CA PRO A 24 -13.89 0.73 -6.49
C PRO A 24 -13.09 0.72 -7.81
N ARG A 25 -13.72 0.18 -8.85
CA ARG A 25 -13.25 0.25 -10.24
C ARG A 25 -13.74 1.54 -10.88
N GLU A 26 -13.13 1.90 -12.00
CA GLU A 26 -13.44 3.14 -12.73
C GLU A 26 -14.95 3.30 -12.98
N SER A 27 -15.63 2.24 -13.42
CA SER A 27 -17.10 2.26 -13.62
C SER A 27 -17.90 2.52 -12.34
N GLU A 28 -17.46 1.97 -11.21
CA GLU A 28 -18.12 2.18 -9.91
C GLU A 28 -17.85 3.59 -9.39
N ILE A 29 -16.65 4.12 -9.62
CA ILE A 29 -16.29 5.50 -9.29
C ILE A 29 -17.18 6.47 -10.08
N ASP A 30 -17.37 6.23 -11.38
CA ASP A 30 -18.23 7.07 -12.23
C ASP A 30 -19.69 7.07 -11.76
N GLU A 31 -20.24 5.91 -11.38
CA GLU A 31 -21.59 5.78 -10.83
C GLU A 31 -21.75 6.54 -9.50
N MET A 32 -20.77 6.39 -8.60
CA MET A 32 -20.74 7.11 -7.32
C MET A 32 -20.65 8.62 -7.52
N LEU A 33 -19.78 9.08 -8.43
CA LEU A 33 -19.65 10.49 -8.78
C LEU A 33 -20.94 11.06 -9.37
N GLY A 34 -21.61 10.29 -10.23
CA GLY A 34 -22.93 10.64 -10.78
C GLY A 34 -23.98 10.83 -9.68
N THR A 35 -24.01 9.95 -8.68
CA THR A 35 -24.91 10.06 -7.51
C THR A 35 -24.64 11.33 -6.69
N LEU A 36 -23.37 11.70 -6.56
CA LEU A 36 -22.93 12.89 -5.81
C LEU A 36 -23.02 14.19 -6.62
N GLY A 37 -23.30 14.13 -7.92
CA GLY A 37 -23.30 15.29 -8.81
C GLY A 37 -21.91 15.94 -8.95
N ALA A 38 -20.85 15.14 -8.86
CA ALA A 38 -19.47 15.57 -9.08
C ALA A 38 -18.96 15.04 -10.43
N PRO A 39 -18.34 15.89 -11.28
CA PRO A 39 -17.82 15.48 -12.59
C PRO A 39 -16.49 14.73 -12.51
N SER A 40 -15.77 14.80 -11.38
CA SER A 40 -14.51 14.09 -11.16
C SER A 40 -14.18 13.96 -9.67
N LEU A 41 -13.21 13.10 -9.35
CA LEU A 41 -12.65 13.01 -8.00
C LEU A 41 -11.97 14.32 -7.57
N ASP A 42 -11.32 15.03 -8.49
CA ASP A 42 -10.67 16.31 -8.17
C ASP A 42 -11.70 17.39 -7.79
N ASP A 43 -12.80 17.50 -8.55
CA ASP A 43 -13.89 18.43 -8.22
C ASP A 43 -14.52 18.07 -6.86
N LEU A 44 -14.74 16.78 -6.60
CA LEU A 44 -15.25 16.32 -5.31
C LEU A 44 -14.32 16.73 -4.16
N ILE A 45 -13.00 16.57 -4.33
CA ILE A 45 -12.00 16.97 -3.32
C ILE A 45 -12.02 18.50 -3.11
N ASP A 46 -12.11 19.29 -4.19
CA ASP A 46 -12.14 20.75 -4.13
C ASP A 46 -13.38 21.30 -3.41
N ARG A 47 -14.52 20.63 -3.52
CA ARG A 47 -15.75 20.99 -2.79
C ARG A 47 -15.66 20.71 -1.29
N ILE A 48 -14.89 19.69 -0.89
CA ILE A 48 -14.85 19.19 0.49
C ILE A 48 -13.68 19.78 1.29
N VAL A 49 -12.49 19.85 0.68
CA VAL A 49 -11.25 20.23 1.38
C VAL A 49 -10.96 21.72 1.17
N PRO A 50 -10.94 22.55 2.22
CA PRO A 50 -10.59 23.95 2.08
C PRO A 50 -9.17 24.14 1.51
N GLN A 51 -9.06 24.93 0.44
CA GLN A 51 -7.80 25.18 -0.28
C GLN A 51 -6.66 25.68 0.63
N LYS A 52 -6.99 26.41 1.70
CA LYS A 52 -6.01 26.96 2.65
C LYS A 52 -5.20 25.87 3.37
N ILE A 53 -5.74 24.66 3.52
CA ILE A 53 -5.09 23.54 4.22
C ILE A 53 -4.69 22.40 3.27
N ARG A 54 -5.03 22.48 1.98
CA ARG A 54 -4.68 21.45 0.99
C ARG A 54 -3.18 21.51 0.70
N VAL A 55 -2.52 20.34 0.74
CA VAL A 55 -1.12 20.21 0.34
C VAL A 55 -1.03 20.48 -1.16
N LYS A 56 -0.15 21.41 -1.56
CA LYS A 56 -0.03 21.89 -2.95
C LYS A 56 0.87 21.03 -3.83
N GLU A 57 1.80 20.31 -3.21
CA GLU A 57 2.77 19.48 -3.90
C GLU A 57 2.54 18.01 -3.54
N PRO A 58 2.84 17.08 -4.46
CA PRO A 58 2.80 15.66 -4.13
C PRO A 58 3.70 15.35 -2.93
N ILE A 59 3.27 14.39 -2.09
CA ILE A 59 4.06 13.97 -0.94
C ILE A 59 5.36 13.36 -1.46
N ALA A 60 6.49 13.86 -0.97
CA ALA A 60 7.82 13.37 -1.33
C ALA A 60 8.08 11.99 -0.71
N THR A 61 7.64 10.93 -1.40
CA THR A 61 7.90 9.54 -1.01
C THR A 61 8.81 8.83 -2.02
N PRO A 62 9.56 7.81 -1.60
CA PRO A 62 10.26 6.93 -2.54
C PRO A 62 9.29 6.32 -3.56
N PRO A 63 9.78 5.89 -4.73
CA PRO A 63 8.97 5.17 -5.69
C PRO A 63 8.27 3.97 -5.04
N ALA A 64 7.02 3.75 -5.42
CA ALA A 64 6.26 2.61 -4.96
C ALA A 64 6.98 1.30 -5.30
N LYS A 65 7.00 0.37 -4.35
CA LYS A 65 7.49 -0.99 -4.56
C LYS A 65 6.32 -1.89 -4.91
N SER A 66 6.55 -2.88 -5.75
CA SER A 66 5.60 -3.99 -5.87
C SER A 66 5.48 -4.73 -4.52
N GLU A 67 4.39 -5.46 -4.30
CA GLU A 67 4.19 -6.21 -3.05
C GLU A 67 5.33 -7.19 -2.76
N ARG A 68 5.85 -7.85 -3.81
CA ARG A 68 6.94 -8.81 -3.69
C ARG A 68 8.25 -8.13 -3.31
N GLU A 69 8.53 -6.98 -3.90
CA GLU A 69 9.73 -6.20 -3.56
C GLU A 69 9.64 -5.63 -2.15
N ALA A 70 8.47 -5.17 -1.72
CA ALA A 70 8.24 -4.69 -0.36
C ALA A 70 8.55 -5.79 0.67
N LEU A 71 8.04 -7.01 0.46
CA LEU A 71 8.34 -8.16 1.33
C LEU A 71 9.84 -8.51 1.35
N SER A 72 10.49 -8.54 0.19
CA SER A 72 11.93 -8.80 0.08
C SER A 72 12.76 -7.73 0.80
N TYR A 73 12.39 -6.47 0.62
CA TYR A 73 13.02 -5.33 1.28
C TYR A 73 12.89 -5.42 2.81
N LEU A 74 11.68 -5.64 3.32
CA LEU A 74 11.42 -5.77 4.75
C LEU A 74 12.15 -6.97 5.36
N ARG A 75 12.25 -8.09 4.62
CA ARG A 75 12.98 -9.26 5.08
C ARG A 75 14.47 -8.97 5.26
N LYS A 76 15.10 -8.33 4.27
CA LYS A 76 16.51 -7.88 4.39
C LYS A 76 16.72 -6.95 5.59
N MET A 77 15.74 -6.09 5.89
CA MET A 77 15.82 -5.23 7.06
C MET A 77 15.74 -6.03 8.38
N ALA A 78 14.82 -7.00 8.44
CA ALA A 78 14.60 -7.86 9.60
C ALA A 78 15.78 -8.80 9.88
N ASP A 79 16.49 -9.25 8.84
CA ASP A 79 17.67 -10.12 8.95
C ASP A 79 18.85 -9.44 9.68
N ARG A 80 18.80 -8.11 9.89
CA ARG A 80 19.78 -7.37 10.69
C ARG A 80 19.54 -7.46 12.20
N ASN A 81 18.38 -7.98 12.62
CA ASN A 81 18.05 -8.11 14.03
C ASN A 81 18.66 -9.40 14.59
N GLU A 82 19.19 -9.33 15.81
CA GLU A 82 19.70 -10.49 16.53
C GLU A 82 18.64 -11.00 17.53
N VAL A 83 18.26 -12.27 17.39
CA VAL A 83 17.25 -12.91 18.25
C VAL A 83 17.95 -13.64 19.39
N PHE A 84 17.95 -13.02 20.56
CA PHE A 84 18.53 -13.59 21.78
C PHE A 84 17.49 -14.29 22.66
N THR A 85 17.99 -15.15 23.55
CA THR A 85 17.21 -15.57 24.72
C THR A 85 17.24 -14.43 25.74
N CYS A 86 16.24 -13.57 25.69
CA CYS A 86 16.15 -12.39 26.55
C CYS A 86 15.59 -12.76 27.94
N MET A 87 16.44 -12.69 28.96
CA MET A 87 16.07 -12.88 30.38
C MET A 87 15.99 -11.56 31.16
N ILE A 88 15.76 -10.44 30.47
CA ILE A 88 15.68 -9.09 31.07
C ILE A 88 14.45 -8.97 31.99
N GLY A 89 13.34 -9.62 31.64
CA GLY A 89 12.08 -9.53 32.38
C GLY A 89 11.38 -8.19 32.13
N THR A 90 11.05 -7.46 33.20
CA THR A 90 10.35 -6.15 33.12
C THR A 90 8.99 -6.17 32.42
N GLY A 91 8.25 -7.28 32.56
CA GLY A 91 6.88 -7.40 32.03
C GLY A 91 6.76 -8.07 30.66
N TYR A 92 7.88 -8.43 30.02
CA TYR A 92 7.88 -9.23 28.79
C TYR A 92 8.67 -10.51 29.00
N TYR A 93 8.04 -11.65 28.66
CA TYR A 93 8.61 -12.97 28.83
C TYR A 93 8.43 -13.77 27.54
N GLY A 94 9.50 -14.43 27.07
CA GLY A 94 9.44 -15.29 25.90
C GLY A 94 8.43 -16.43 26.09
N THR A 95 7.65 -16.74 25.05
CA THR A 95 6.60 -17.76 25.11
C THR A 95 6.56 -18.58 23.83
N VAL A 96 5.97 -19.77 23.92
CA VAL A 96 5.68 -20.62 22.77
C VAL A 96 4.25 -20.34 22.32
N THR A 97 4.09 -19.55 21.25
CA THR A 97 2.77 -19.37 20.63
C THR A 97 2.35 -20.66 19.92
N PRO A 98 1.24 -21.31 20.32
CA PRO A 98 0.77 -22.52 19.66
C PRO A 98 0.55 -22.29 18.15
N LYS A 99 1.07 -23.18 17.30
CA LYS A 99 1.11 -22.97 15.85
C LYS A 99 -0.28 -22.87 15.21
N VAL A 100 -1.28 -23.55 15.78
CA VAL A 100 -2.67 -23.45 15.31
C VAL A 100 -3.24 -22.04 15.54
N ILE A 101 -2.96 -21.44 16.70
CA ILE A 101 -3.39 -20.07 17.02
C ILE A 101 -2.67 -19.10 16.09
N LEU A 102 -1.34 -19.24 15.94
CA LEU A 102 -0.55 -18.37 15.06
C LEU A 102 -1.05 -18.36 13.61
N ARG A 103 -1.47 -19.52 13.07
CA ARG A 103 -1.87 -19.63 11.65
C ARG A 103 -3.33 -19.30 11.38
N LYS A 104 -4.21 -19.54 12.36
CA LYS A 104 -5.67 -19.50 12.15
C LYS A 104 -6.35 -18.28 12.75
N VAL A 105 -5.64 -17.51 13.57
CA VAL A 105 -6.18 -16.33 14.25
C VAL A 105 -5.44 -15.05 13.89
N LEU A 106 -4.10 -15.08 13.83
CA LEU A 106 -3.24 -13.92 13.60
C LEU A 106 -2.91 -13.69 12.12
#